data_AF-A0A3N5VC17-F1
#
_entry.id   AF-A0A3N5VC17-F1
#
_cell.length_a   1.000
_cell.length_b   1.000
_cell.length_c   1.000
_cell.angle_alpha   90.00
_cell.angle_beta   90.00
_cell.angle_gamma   90.00
#
_symmetry.space_group_name_H-M   'P 1'
#
loop_
_entity.id
_entity.type
_entity.pdbx_description
1 polymer ?
#
loop_
_entity_poly.entity_id
_entity_poly.type
_entity_poly.pdbx_seq_one_letter_code
_entity_poly.pdbx_strand_id
1 'polypeptide(L)' 'FAGLRKYRVGDYRVIYAVLGNEVLILRIGHRKDSYKKGL' A
#
# COMPACT_ATOMS: atom_id res chain seq x y z
N PHE A 1 -11.44 6.63 4.04
CA PHE A 1 -10.83 7.86 3.48
C PHE A 1 -10.97 7.85 1.96
N ALA A 2 -11.75 8.78 1.40
CA ALA A 2 -11.83 8.98 -0.04
C ALA A 2 -10.53 9.65 -0.52
N GLY A 3 -9.67 8.92 -1.25
CA GLY A 3 -8.35 9.41 -1.68
C GLY A 3 -7.19 8.42 -1.54
N LEU A 4 -7.43 7.25 -0.93
CA LEU A 4 -6.47 6.15 -0.87
C LEU A 4 -6.20 5.58 -2.26
N ARG A 5 -4.93 5.56 -2.66
CA ARG A 5 -4.47 4.95 -3.92
C ARG A 5 -3.67 3.68 -3.63
N LYS A 6 -3.70 2.76 -4.60
CA LYS A 6 -2.97 1.51 -4.56
C LYS A 6 -2.09 1.39 -5.79
N TYR A 7 -0.80 1.19 -5.60
CA TYR A 7 0.18 0.99 -6.66
C TYR A 7 0.80 -0.40 -6.55
N ARG A 8 1.06 -1.04 -7.71
CA ARG A 8 1.65 -2.38 -7.78
C ARG A 8 3.05 -2.28 -8.34
N VAL A 9 4.00 -2.89 -7.64
CA VAL A 9 5.39 -3.05 -8.09
C VAL A 9 5.74 -4.52 -7.97
N GLY A 10 5.72 -5.25 -9.09
CA GLY A 10 5.87 -6.70 -9.08
C GLY A 10 4.84 -7.38 -8.18
N ASP A 11 5.31 -8.06 -7.14
CA ASP A 11 4.47 -8.71 -6.13
C ASP A 11 4.15 -7.83 -4.92
N TYR A 12 4.67 -6.61 -4.86
CA TYR A 12 4.36 -5.67 -3.79
C TYR A 12 3.16 -4.79 -4.14
N ARG A 13 2.40 -4.44 -3.09
CA ARG A 13 1.34 -3.43 -3.12
C ARG A 13 1.70 -2.30 -2.17
N VAL A 14 1.67 -1.09 -2.70
CA VAL A 14 1.87 0.15 -1.95
C VAL A 14 0.52 0.82 -1.79
N ILE A 15 0.11 1.08 -0.56
CA ILE A 15 -1.04 1.93 -0.24
C ILE A 15 -0.50 3.29 0.16
N TYR A 16 -1.00 4.33 -0.50
CA TYR A 16 -0.51 5.70 -0.31
C TYR A 16 -1.63 6.72 -0.52
N ALA A 17 -1.37 7.94 -0.09
CA ALA A 17 -2.17 9.13 -0.38
C ALA A 17 -1.27 10.22 -0.98
N VAL A 18 -1.82 11.06 -1.85
CA VAL A 18 -1.14 12.25 -2.38
C VAL A 18 -1.72 13.46 -1.66
N LEU A 19 -0.85 14.26 -1.06
CA LEU A 19 -1.21 15.44 -0.26
C LEU A 19 -0.49 16.65 -0.86
N GLY A 20 -1.17 17.36 -1.77
CA GLY A 20 -0.55 18.47 -2.51
C GLY A 20 0.66 17.98 -3.31
N ASN A 21 1.86 18.43 -2.91
CA ASN A 21 3.14 18.05 -3.55
C ASN A 21 3.86 16.89 -2.83
N GLU A 22 3.23 16.25 -1.85
CA GLU A 22 3.80 15.17 -1.06
C GLU A 22 3.07 13.84 -1.28
N VAL A 23 3.78 12.74 -1.02
CA VAL A 23 3.23 11.39 -1.06
C VAL A 23 3.40 10.73 0.29
N LEU A 24 2.27 10.40 0.94
CA LEU A 24 2.25 9.68 2.20
C LEU A 24 2.09 8.18 1.95
N ILE A 25 3.14 7.40 2.21
CA ILE A 25 3.09 5.93 2.14
C ILE A 25 2.53 5.39 3.45
N LEU A 26 1.42 4.66 3.36
CA LEU A 26 0.71 4.12 4.54
C LEU A 26 1.07 2.66 4.79
N ARG A 27 1.31 1.90 3.73
CA ARG A 27 1.72 0.49 3.83
C ARG A 27 2.41 0.04 2.56
N ILE A 28 3.46 -0.75 2.73
CA ILE A 28 4.03 -1.59 1.67
C ILE A 28 3.87 -3.04 2.12
N GLY A 29 3.38 -3.90 1.24
CA GLY A 29 3.21 -5.31 1.56
C GLY A 29 3.38 -6.19 0.34
N HIS A 30 4.03 -7.33 0.52
CA HIS A 30 4.13 -8.36 -0.50
C HIS A 30 2.80 -9.11 -0.64
N ARG A 31 2.45 -9.57 -1.85
CA ARG A 31 1.21 -10.31 -2.14
C ARG A 31 1.05 -11.56 -1.30
N LYS A 32 2.15 -12.23 -0.93
CA LYS A 32 2.10 -13.46 -0.13
C LYS A 32 1.92 -13.19 1.36
N ASP A 33 2.27 -12.00 1.84
CA ASP A 33 2.22 -11.67 3.26
C ASP A 33 0.81 -11.31 3.74
N SER A 34 -0.15 -11.10 2.82
CA SER A 34 -1.57 -10.94 3.18
C SER A 34 -2.17 -12.20 3.83
N TYR A 35 -1.55 -13.37 3.64
CA TYR A 35 -2.01 -14.65 4.20
C TYR A 35 -1.29 -15.05 5.49
N LYS A 36 -0.30 -14.29 5.97
CA LYS A 36 0.50 -14.64 7.16
C LYS A 36 -0.05 -14.08 8.48
N LYS A 37 -1.19 -13.38 8.46
CA LYS A 37 -1.88 -12.95 9.69
C LYS A 37 -2.80 -14.06 10.18
N GLY A 38 -2.21 -15.08 10.79
CA GLY A 38 -2.91 -16.23 11.34
C GLY A 38 -1.95 -17.24 11.93
N LEU A 39 -1.20 -16.82 12.95
CA LEU A 39 -0.58 -17.68 13.96
C LEU A 39 -0.83 -17.00 15.31
#